data_AF-A0A7Y6PSG9-F1
#
_entry.id   AF-A0A7Y6PSG9-F1
#
_cell.length_a   1.000
_cell.length_b   1.000
_cell.length_c   1.000
_cell.angle_alpha   90.00
_cell.angle_beta   90.00
_cell.angle_gamma   90.00
#
_symmetry.space_group_name_H-M   'P 1'
#
loop_
_entity.id
_entity.type
_entity.pdbx_description
1 polymer ?
#
loop_
_entity_poly.entity_id
_entity_poly.type
_entity_poly.pdbx_seq_one_letter_code
_entity_poly.pdbx_strand_id
1 'polypeptide(L)'
;MRQVAVTIIGACVLFAGANANADEDTSVLNNIQIPAAAPGVDTAKLTAPTWCGVVKPEEYRARGFEGLFRDRYFGVSSYGMAARIICQWPKDPAAGHAARALVQLYMNESGLSEARATELLALRAQEDLMSSGQKTLCSALAVSDEVGGEEKQFAKARKELFGCPSSTPAWIEPRPKTLSWDTLTPYLDSSVDEPDVLVRTASVFNRSAGSLFASSAPEPKDALLGYIADQIDYKAITEAAALKLLDQAPYKGNAYARLVALESVAKARLAAFRIGVLVEQKIKDEAWKELLVTAPQRGIENFEKAVAQWKGQIARSAAFEKTFWGPSRKAMQGCWATLRKDFLDVMKTMKHANENEAYESLNEPVPALLFGRLAACAQVEQDAAYARELGDLTNKVRYARGPRTAAYYAAVAALGDILADRAKFPVEARDLKGLQAKGELSDAASHLPDKEKSKVDRFNFDDGEATVKSVKKRGDDVEVSFVTTKEKIMSTSCTPTNRIMMFRSDGAPVYYDNCKNTGLVTVDSTPDPILVDAGLAEGIKPGMVVKFKAAEPRNRYALPVAVYADKKKTKLVSYYGLAF
;
A
#
# COMPACT_ATOMS: atom_id res chain seq x y z
N MET A 1 -38.19 1.26 -97.24
CA MET A 1 -39.07 1.29 -96.05
C MET A 1 -38.44 0.47 -94.95
N ARG A 2 -38.22 1.10 -93.79
CA ARG A 2 -37.85 0.60 -92.43
C ARG A 2 -36.66 1.38 -91.88
N GLN A 3 -36.96 2.53 -91.29
CA GLN A 3 -36.13 3.20 -90.30
C GLN A 3 -36.65 2.83 -88.91
N VAL A 4 -35.73 2.42 -88.04
CA VAL A 4 -35.94 2.18 -86.61
C VAL A 4 -35.63 3.48 -85.88
N ALA A 5 -36.59 3.98 -85.11
CA ALA A 5 -36.45 5.14 -84.25
C ALA A 5 -35.87 4.71 -82.89
N VAL A 6 -34.85 5.42 -82.42
CA VAL A 6 -34.26 5.30 -81.08
C VAL A 6 -34.86 6.39 -80.20
N THR A 7 -35.47 5.98 -79.08
CA THR A 7 -36.02 6.86 -78.04
C THR A 7 -35.00 7.01 -76.91
N ILE A 8 -34.58 8.24 -76.61
CA ILE A 8 -33.79 8.61 -75.43
C ILE A 8 -34.74 9.23 -74.40
N ILE A 9 -34.89 8.60 -73.23
CA ILE A 9 -35.60 9.16 -72.07
C ILE A 9 -34.70 9.08 -70.84
N GLY A 10 -34.35 10.25 -70.31
CA GLY A 10 -34.43 10.59 -68.88
C GLY A 10 -33.53 9.87 -67.88
N ALA A 11 -32.35 10.43 -67.61
CA ALA A 11 -31.62 10.26 -66.36
C ALA A 11 -31.47 11.63 -65.66
N CYS A 12 -32.40 11.96 -64.75
CA CYS A 12 -32.33 13.18 -63.93
C CYS A 12 -33.01 13.07 -62.54
N VAL A 13 -33.09 11.87 -61.95
CA VAL A 13 -33.66 11.70 -60.59
C VAL A 13 -32.74 10.81 -59.74
N LEU A 14 -31.56 11.31 -59.35
CA LEU A 14 -30.71 10.64 -58.34
C LEU A 14 -29.96 11.59 -57.37
N PHE A 15 -30.13 12.92 -57.42
CA PHE A 15 -29.41 13.85 -56.52
C PHE A 15 -30.24 14.46 -55.37
N ALA A 16 -31.55 14.20 -55.28
CA ALA A 16 -32.39 14.78 -54.22
C ALA A 16 -32.34 14.02 -52.87
N GLY A 17 -31.78 12.80 -52.83
CA GLY A 17 -31.73 11.98 -51.61
C GLY A 17 -30.56 12.27 -50.65
N ALA A 18 -29.51 12.98 -51.11
CA ALA A 18 -28.33 13.27 -50.28
C ALA A 18 -28.52 14.51 -49.38
N ASN A 19 -29.34 15.48 -49.80
CA ASN A 19 -29.51 16.74 -49.06
C ASN A 19 -30.49 16.61 -47.88
N ALA A 20 -31.53 15.76 -47.98
CA ALA A 20 -32.50 15.61 -46.89
C ALA A 20 -31.89 15.03 -45.61
N ASN A 21 -30.84 14.21 -45.73
CA ASN A 21 -30.16 13.63 -44.56
C ASN A 21 -29.22 14.65 -43.88
N ALA A 22 -28.62 15.58 -44.63
CA ALA A 22 -27.71 16.58 -44.07
C ALA A 22 -28.43 17.59 -43.14
N ASP A 23 -29.67 17.97 -43.49
CA ASP A 23 -30.49 18.86 -42.66
C ASP A 23 -30.97 18.16 -41.37
N GLU A 24 -31.31 16.87 -41.43
CA GLU A 24 -31.66 16.07 -40.24
C GLU A 24 -30.45 15.92 -39.32
N ASP A 25 -29.27 15.61 -39.87
CA ASP A 25 -28.05 15.38 -39.09
C ASP A 25 -27.55 16.66 -38.37
N THR A 26 -27.60 17.83 -39.02
CA THR A 26 -27.21 19.11 -38.42
C THR A 26 -28.20 19.60 -37.36
N SER A 27 -29.49 19.26 -37.49
CA SER A 27 -30.51 19.59 -36.48
C SER A 27 -30.23 18.92 -35.13
N VAL A 28 -29.70 17.68 -35.14
CA VAL A 28 -29.32 16.94 -33.92
C VAL A 28 -28.18 17.65 -33.19
N LEU A 29 -27.20 18.19 -33.92
CA LEU A 29 -26.06 18.91 -33.32
C LEU A 29 -26.49 20.17 -32.56
N ASN A 30 -27.48 20.91 -33.08
CA ASN A 30 -28.00 22.11 -32.43
C ASN A 30 -28.77 21.83 -31.13
N ASN A 31 -29.33 20.62 -31.00
CA ASN A 31 -30.09 20.21 -29.81
C ASN A 31 -29.20 19.76 -28.64
N ILE A 32 -27.88 19.64 -28.86
CA ILE A 32 -26.95 19.23 -27.82
C ILE A 32 -26.87 20.33 -26.75
N GLN A 33 -27.15 19.96 -25.51
CA GLN A 33 -27.00 20.87 -24.38
C GLN A 33 -25.51 20.97 -24.00
N ILE A 34 -24.99 22.20 -23.94
CA ILE A 34 -23.67 22.45 -23.35
C ILE A 34 -23.81 22.27 -21.84
N PRO A 35 -23.10 21.32 -21.22
CA PRO A 35 -23.17 21.15 -19.77
C PRO A 35 -22.62 22.40 -19.06
N ALA A 36 -23.13 22.68 -17.86
CA ALA A 36 -22.52 23.69 -17.00
C ALA A 36 -21.10 23.28 -16.60
N ALA A 37 -20.22 24.25 -16.39
CA ALA A 37 -18.88 23.99 -15.87
C ALA A 37 -18.95 23.39 -14.46
N ALA A 38 -18.18 22.32 -14.22
CA ALA A 38 -18.09 21.69 -12.90
C ALA A 38 -17.31 22.58 -11.90
N PRO A 39 -17.48 22.40 -10.58
CA PRO A 39 -16.67 23.12 -9.60
C PRO A 39 -15.17 22.94 -9.84
N GLY A 40 -14.44 24.05 -9.97
CA GLY A 40 -13.00 24.08 -10.26
C GLY A 40 -12.64 23.92 -11.74
N VAL A 41 -13.61 24.01 -12.66
CA VAL A 41 -13.39 23.89 -14.11
C VAL A 41 -13.90 25.15 -14.82
N ASP A 42 -13.16 25.61 -15.83
CA ASP A 42 -13.54 26.78 -16.64
C ASP A 42 -14.69 26.48 -17.62
N THR A 43 -15.31 27.53 -18.15
CA THR A 43 -16.28 27.41 -19.25
C THR A 43 -15.58 27.40 -20.60
N ALA A 44 -15.79 26.35 -21.39
CA ALA A 44 -15.29 26.21 -22.75
C ALA A 44 -15.89 27.31 -23.65
N LYS A 45 -15.06 27.86 -24.54
CA LYS A 45 -15.44 28.89 -25.49
C LYS A 45 -16.01 28.24 -26.75
N LEU A 46 -16.81 29.01 -27.49
CA LEU A 46 -17.28 28.58 -28.80
C LEU A 46 -16.13 28.76 -29.80
N THR A 47 -15.55 27.64 -30.23
CA THR A 47 -14.51 27.61 -31.27
C THR A 47 -14.82 26.55 -32.31
N ALA A 48 -14.38 26.76 -33.54
CA ALA A 48 -14.41 25.71 -34.55
C ALA A 48 -13.57 24.50 -34.07
N PRO A 49 -13.94 23.26 -34.42
CA PRO A 49 -13.24 22.06 -33.98
C PRO A 49 -11.86 21.95 -34.66
N THR A 50 -10.83 22.52 -34.05
CA THR A 50 -9.48 22.62 -34.63
C THR A 50 -8.83 21.26 -34.90
N TRP A 51 -9.29 20.19 -34.24
CA TRP A 51 -8.79 18.83 -34.43
C TRP A 51 -9.20 18.20 -35.77
N CYS A 52 -10.21 18.72 -36.46
CA CYS A 52 -10.68 18.12 -37.71
C CYS A 52 -9.67 18.16 -38.87
N GLY A 53 -8.57 18.90 -38.72
CA GLY A 53 -7.46 18.87 -39.69
C GLY A 53 -6.58 17.61 -39.62
N VAL A 54 -6.62 16.86 -38.52
CA VAL A 54 -5.76 15.67 -38.29
C VAL A 54 -6.55 14.38 -38.03
N VAL A 55 -7.88 14.49 -37.94
CA VAL A 55 -8.78 13.38 -37.61
C VAL A 55 -9.51 12.94 -38.87
N LYS A 56 -9.52 11.63 -39.14
CA LYS A 56 -10.34 11.05 -40.20
C LYS A 56 -11.81 11.05 -39.75
N PRO A 57 -12.73 11.67 -40.51
CA PRO A 57 -14.16 11.57 -40.22
C PRO A 57 -14.60 10.10 -40.22
N GLU A 58 -15.47 9.75 -39.29
CA GLU A 58 -16.11 8.44 -39.23
C GLU A 58 -17.52 8.57 -39.78
N GLU A 59 -17.90 7.78 -40.78
CA GLU A 59 -19.28 7.77 -41.29
C GLU A 59 -20.21 7.19 -40.21
N TYR A 60 -21.01 8.07 -39.60
CA TYR A 60 -21.91 7.72 -38.50
C TYR A 60 -23.22 8.51 -38.60
N ARG A 61 -24.34 7.87 -38.28
CA ARG A 61 -25.67 8.50 -38.33
C ARG A 61 -25.92 9.36 -37.10
N ALA A 62 -26.39 10.60 -37.28
CA ALA A 62 -26.51 11.56 -36.17
C ALA A 62 -27.46 11.12 -35.04
N ARG A 63 -28.48 10.28 -35.30
CA ARG A 63 -29.41 9.84 -34.23
C ARG A 63 -28.76 9.11 -33.06
N GLY A 64 -27.62 8.43 -33.27
CA GLY A 64 -26.88 7.79 -32.16
C GLY A 64 -25.99 8.77 -31.38
N PHE A 65 -25.68 9.92 -31.97
CA PHE A 65 -24.76 10.92 -31.42
C PHE A 65 -25.34 11.66 -30.22
N GLU A 66 -26.63 12.03 -30.26
CA GLU A 66 -27.30 12.69 -29.14
C GLU A 66 -27.27 11.85 -27.86
N GLY A 67 -27.41 10.52 -28.01
CA GLY A 67 -27.34 9.57 -26.91
C GLY A 67 -26.02 9.64 -26.14
N LEU A 68 -24.91 9.92 -26.83
CA LEU A 68 -23.61 10.10 -26.19
C LEU A 68 -23.66 11.26 -25.18
N PHE A 69 -24.23 12.41 -25.55
CA PHE A 69 -24.31 13.59 -24.67
C PHE A 69 -25.35 13.45 -23.56
N ARG A 70 -26.44 12.72 -23.82
CA ARG A 70 -27.55 12.58 -22.87
C ARG A 70 -27.22 11.66 -21.70
N ASP A 71 -26.58 10.52 -21.97
CA ASP A 71 -26.49 9.45 -20.98
C ASP A 71 -25.37 9.68 -19.94
N ARG A 72 -24.60 10.77 -20.07
CA ARG A 72 -23.53 11.24 -19.15
C ARG A 72 -22.46 10.20 -18.78
N TYR A 73 -22.50 9.01 -19.38
CA TYR A 73 -21.53 7.94 -19.25
C TYR A 73 -20.71 7.87 -20.53
N PHE A 74 -19.72 8.77 -20.65
CA PHE A 74 -18.76 8.69 -21.74
C PHE A 74 -17.67 7.67 -21.40
N GLY A 75 -17.63 6.58 -22.15
CA GLY A 75 -16.46 5.69 -22.15
C GLY A 75 -15.27 6.31 -22.88
N VAL A 76 -14.09 5.68 -22.75
CA VAL A 76 -12.84 6.06 -23.46
C VAL A 76 -13.08 6.33 -24.95
N SER A 77 -13.81 5.40 -25.59
CA SER A 77 -14.07 5.39 -27.03
C SER A 77 -15.08 6.45 -27.45
N SER A 78 -16.03 6.80 -26.57
CA SER A 78 -17.10 7.75 -26.85
C SER A 78 -16.57 9.16 -27.14
N TYR A 79 -15.51 9.60 -26.45
CA TYR A 79 -14.89 10.90 -26.70
C TYR A 79 -14.22 10.99 -28.08
N GLY A 80 -13.45 9.96 -28.44
CA GLY A 80 -12.77 9.90 -29.74
C GLY A 80 -13.77 9.78 -30.89
N MET A 81 -14.78 8.91 -30.73
CA MET A 81 -15.88 8.77 -31.68
C MET A 81 -16.65 10.07 -31.85
N ALA A 82 -17.00 10.75 -30.75
CA ALA A 82 -17.75 11.99 -30.83
C ALA A 82 -16.96 13.10 -31.55
N ALA A 83 -15.65 13.20 -31.28
CA ALA A 83 -14.76 14.11 -31.97
C ALA A 83 -14.68 13.83 -33.47
N ARG A 84 -14.69 12.56 -33.89
CA ARG A 84 -14.72 12.16 -35.32
C ARG A 84 -16.03 12.51 -36.02
N ILE A 85 -17.16 12.32 -35.35
CA ILE A 85 -18.49 12.62 -35.89
C ILE A 85 -18.64 14.12 -36.16
N ILE A 86 -18.21 14.97 -35.23
CA ILE A 86 -18.22 16.43 -35.39
C ILE A 86 -17.43 16.86 -36.65
N CYS A 87 -16.39 16.12 -37.02
CA CYS A 87 -15.55 16.42 -38.18
C CYS A 87 -16.17 16.06 -39.53
N GLN A 88 -17.38 15.51 -39.58
CA GLN A 88 -18.13 15.40 -40.83
C GLN A 88 -18.60 16.77 -41.33
N TRP A 89 -18.83 17.74 -40.44
CA TRP A 89 -19.33 19.08 -40.77
C TRP A 89 -18.48 20.21 -40.14
N PRO A 90 -17.15 20.25 -40.36
CA PRO A 90 -16.24 21.09 -39.58
C PRO A 90 -16.44 22.60 -39.77
N LYS A 91 -17.21 23.01 -40.79
CA LYS A 91 -17.53 24.41 -41.10
C LYS A 91 -18.95 24.81 -40.67
N ASP A 92 -19.76 23.86 -40.21
CA ASP A 92 -21.13 24.11 -39.79
C ASP A 92 -21.16 24.75 -38.38
N PRO A 93 -21.91 25.84 -38.14
CA PRO A 93 -22.06 26.41 -36.81
C PRO A 93 -22.53 25.41 -35.74
N ALA A 94 -23.38 24.45 -36.11
CA ALA A 94 -23.88 23.41 -35.22
C ALA A 94 -22.76 22.45 -34.78
N ALA A 95 -21.78 22.19 -35.64
CA ALA A 95 -20.59 21.43 -35.28
C ALA A 95 -19.70 22.19 -34.28
N GLY A 96 -19.60 23.52 -34.39
CA GLY A 96 -18.95 24.36 -33.38
C GLY A 96 -19.65 24.30 -32.03
N HIS A 97 -20.98 24.29 -32.02
CA HIS A 97 -21.78 24.14 -30.80
C HIS A 97 -21.58 22.76 -30.14
N ALA A 98 -21.65 21.68 -30.93
CA ALA A 98 -21.37 20.32 -30.47
C ALA A 98 -19.92 20.14 -29.98
N ALA A 99 -18.95 20.75 -30.67
CA ALA A 99 -17.55 20.78 -30.27
C ALA A 99 -17.36 21.42 -28.90
N ARG A 100 -17.99 22.58 -28.66
CA ARG A 100 -17.97 23.25 -27.36
C ARG A 100 -18.56 22.36 -26.26
N ALA A 101 -19.70 21.72 -26.53
CA ALA A 101 -20.32 20.80 -25.57
C ALA A 101 -19.39 19.63 -25.23
N LEU A 102 -18.75 19.02 -26.24
CA LEU A 102 -17.81 17.90 -26.06
C LEU A 102 -16.58 18.32 -25.25
N VAL A 103 -15.98 19.48 -25.58
CA VAL A 103 -14.83 20.02 -24.84
C VAL A 103 -15.21 20.30 -23.39
N GLN A 104 -16.37 20.92 -23.13
CA GLN A 104 -16.83 21.18 -21.76
C GLN A 104 -17.06 19.89 -20.96
N LEU A 105 -17.70 18.87 -21.56
CA LEU A 105 -17.88 17.56 -20.92
C LEU A 105 -16.53 16.95 -20.54
N TYR A 106 -15.61 16.94 -21.49
CA TYR A 106 -14.29 16.37 -21.29
C TYR A 106 -13.47 17.14 -20.24
N MET A 107 -13.54 18.48 -20.22
CA MET A 107 -12.96 19.32 -19.15
C MET A 107 -13.60 19.03 -17.78
N ASN A 108 -14.92 18.87 -17.71
CA ASN A 108 -15.64 18.60 -16.47
C ASN A 108 -15.24 17.26 -15.84
N GLU A 109 -14.96 16.25 -16.67
CA GLU A 109 -14.55 14.91 -16.21
C GLU A 109 -13.07 14.80 -15.88
N SER A 110 -12.22 15.47 -16.66
CA SER A 110 -10.76 15.36 -16.54
C SER A 110 -10.12 16.47 -15.73
N GLY A 111 -10.77 17.63 -15.56
CA GLY A 111 -10.15 18.83 -14.97
C GLY A 111 -9.11 19.51 -15.85
N LEU A 112 -9.05 19.17 -17.14
CA LEU A 112 -8.13 19.80 -18.10
C LEU A 112 -8.53 21.25 -18.40
N SER A 113 -7.55 22.08 -18.77
CA SER A 113 -7.82 23.37 -19.41
C SER A 113 -8.38 23.16 -20.82
N GLU A 114 -9.11 24.16 -21.35
CA GLU A 114 -9.69 24.11 -22.70
C GLU A 114 -8.66 23.77 -23.78
N ALA A 115 -7.48 24.43 -23.73
CA ALA A 115 -6.41 24.20 -24.69
C ALA A 115 -5.91 22.74 -24.65
N ARG A 116 -5.71 22.19 -23.45
CA ARG A 116 -5.23 20.81 -23.30
C ARG A 116 -6.32 19.79 -23.64
N ALA A 117 -7.56 20.05 -23.24
CA ALA A 117 -8.71 19.22 -23.59
C ALA A 117 -8.85 19.07 -25.10
N THR A 118 -8.74 20.18 -25.84
CA THR A 118 -8.79 20.20 -27.31
C THR A 118 -7.65 19.40 -27.94
N GLU A 119 -6.41 19.58 -27.47
CA GLU A 119 -5.25 18.82 -27.93
C GLU A 119 -5.42 17.31 -27.70
N LEU A 120 -5.85 16.90 -26.51
CA LEU A 120 -5.99 15.49 -26.17
C LEU A 120 -7.18 14.84 -26.85
N LEU A 121 -8.29 15.56 -27.10
CA LEU A 121 -9.38 15.06 -27.95
C LEU A 121 -8.91 14.75 -29.37
N ALA A 122 -8.04 15.60 -29.94
CA ALA A 122 -7.47 15.37 -31.26
C ALA A 122 -6.64 14.07 -31.33
N LEU A 123 -5.90 13.76 -30.26
CA LEU A 123 -5.16 12.50 -30.14
C LEU A 123 -6.09 11.31 -29.93
N ARG A 124 -7.10 11.45 -29.06
CA ARG A 124 -8.07 10.39 -28.76
C ARG A 124 -8.88 9.97 -30.00
N ALA A 125 -9.17 10.91 -30.89
CA ALA A 125 -9.86 10.64 -32.15
C ALA A 125 -9.02 9.82 -33.16
N GLN A 126 -7.71 9.67 -32.94
CA GLN A 126 -6.81 8.84 -33.76
C GLN A 126 -6.74 7.40 -33.20
N GLU A 127 -7.81 6.63 -33.38
CA GLU A 127 -7.97 5.29 -32.80
C GLU A 127 -6.82 4.32 -33.08
N ASP A 128 -6.34 4.23 -34.33
CA ASP A 128 -5.21 3.37 -34.68
C ASP A 128 -3.94 3.73 -33.91
N LEU A 129 -3.68 5.03 -33.74
CA LEU A 129 -2.53 5.55 -32.99
C LEU A 129 -2.67 5.24 -31.49
N MET A 130 -3.88 5.38 -30.93
CA MET A 130 -4.14 5.07 -29.53
C MET A 130 -4.02 3.57 -29.24
N SER A 131 -4.60 2.71 -30.10
CA SER A 131 -4.57 1.26 -29.95
C SER A 131 -3.15 0.69 -30.09
N SER A 132 -2.42 1.13 -31.12
CA SER A 132 -1.02 0.73 -31.30
C SER A 132 -0.11 1.26 -30.18
N GLY A 133 -0.27 2.53 -29.80
CA GLY A 133 0.48 3.15 -28.70
C GLY A 133 0.26 2.44 -27.36
N GLN A 134 -0.98 2.06 -27.04
CA GLN A 134 -1.30 1.30 -25.84
C GLN A 134 -0.61 -0.06 -25.83
N LYS A 135 -0.71 -0.83 -26.93
CA LYS A 135 -0.07 -2.15 -27.04
C LYS A 135 1.44 -2.05 -26.84
N THR A 136 2.10 -1.12 -27.55
CA THR A 136 3.54 -0.89 -27.42
C THR A 136 3.93 -0.54 -25.98
N LEU A 137 3.20 0.38 -25.34
CA LEU A 137 3.48 0.78 -23.96
C LEU A 137 3.30 -0.38 -22.98
N CYS A 138 2.19 -1.11 -23.09
CA CYS A 138 1.86 -2.20 -22.17
C CYS A 138 2.86 -3.36 -22.25
N SER A 139 3.35 -3.67 -23.45
CA SER A 139 4.46 -4.61 -23.63
C SER A 139 5.75 -4.09 -22.99
N ALA A 140 6.08 -2.81 -23.14
CA ALA A 140 7.29 -2.21 -22.59
C ALA A 140 7.27 -2.07 -21.04
N LEU A 141 6.08 -2.02 -20.44
CA LEU A 141 5.90 -2.00 -18.98
C LEU A 141 5.91 -3.40 -18.35
N ALA A 142 6.05 -4.47 -19.15
CA ALA A 142 6.14 -5.81 -18.62
C ALA A 142 7.42 -6.00 -17.78
N VAL A 143 7.23 -6.46 -16.54
CA VAL A 143 8.33 -6.90 -15.66
C VAL A 143 8.30 -8.42 -15.59
N SER A 144 9.48 -9.02 -15.42
CA SER A 144 9.63 -10.47 -15.24
C SER A 144 8.88 -10.93 -13.99
N ASP A 145 8.40 -12.18 -14.00
CA ASP A 145 7.77 -12.80 -12.81
C ASP A 145 8.74 -12.95 -11.64
N GLU A 146 10.05 -12.97 -11.93
CA GLU A 146 11.13 -13.01 -10.94
C GLU A 146 11.33 -11.67 -10.22
N VAL A 147 10.80 -10.56 -10.75
CA VAL A 147 10.87 -9.25 -10.10
C VAL A 147 9.81 -9.18 -9.01
N GLY A 148 10.25 -9.00 -7.76
CA GLY A 148 9.39 -8.77 -6.60
C GLY A 148 9.36 -7.30 -6.15
N GLY A 149 8.71 -7.07 -5.01
CA GLY A 149 8.86 -5.82 -4.27
C GLY A 149 8.41 -4.56 -4.99
N GLU A 150 9.12 -3.47 -4.71
CA GLU A 150 8.84 -2.11 -5.20
C GLU A 150 8.73 -2.04 -6.72
N GLU A 151 9.69 -2.62 -7.44
CA GLU A 151 9.74 -2.55 -8.90
C GLU A 151 8.48 -3.19 -9.51
N LYS A 152 8.08 -4.35 -8.98
CA LYS A 152 6.85 -5.04 -9.40
C LYS A 152 5.62 -4.20 -9.12
N GLN A 153 5.48 -3.66 -7.91
CA GLN A 153 4.30 -2.89 -7.54
C GLN A 153 4.20 -1.55 -8.30
N PHE A 154 5.32 -0.87 -8.54
CA PHE A 154 5.34 0.36 -9.32
C PHE A 154 5.07 0.10 -10.81
N ALA A 155 5.59 -0.98 -11.38
CA ALA A 155 5.23 -1.40 -12.73
C ALA A 155 3.74 -1.74 -12.84
N LYS A 156 3.19 -2.44 -11.84
CA LYS A 156 1.75 -2.74 -11.76
C LYS A 156 0.90 -1.48 -11.64
N ALA A 157 1.31 -0.51 -10.82
CA ALA A 157 0.64 0.78 -10.69
C ALA A 157 0.61 1.54 -12.03
N ARG A 158 1.72 1.60 -12.76
CA ARG A 158 1.78 2.21 -14.10
C ARG A 158 0.91 1.44 -15.10
N LYS A 159 0.96 0.11 -15.12
CA LYS A 159 0.11 -0.73 -16.00
C LYS A 159 -1.37 -0.47 -15.78
N GLU A 160 -1.82 -0.38 -14.53
CA GLU A 160 -3.22 -0.07 -14.20
C GLU A 160 -3.59 1.36 -14.62
N LEU A 161 -2.70 2.33 -14.37
CA LEU A 161 -2.92 3.71 -14.82
C LEU A 161 -3.20 3.77 -16.33
N PHE A 162 -2.42 3.03 -17.11
CA PHE A 162 -2.53 2.94 -18.57
C PHE A 162 -3.53 1.88 -19.08
N GLY A 163 -4.30 1.24 -18.20
CA GLY A 163 -5.33 0.29 -18.61
C GLY A 163 -4.80 -0.98 -19.29
N CYS A 164 -3.56 -1.39 -19.03
CA CYS A 164 -2.98 -2.57 -19.67
C CYS A 164 -3.71 -3.89 -19.34
N PRO A 165 -4.23 -4.12 -18.12
CA PRO A 165 -4.98 -5.35 -17.83
C PRO A 165 -6.44 -5.34 -18.33
N SER A 166 -7.05 -4.16 -18.47
CA SER A 166 -8.50 -3.99 -18.68
C SER A 166 -8.87 -3.32 -20.01
N SER A 167 -7.88 -2.88 -20.81
CA SER A 167 -8.00 -1.91 -21.92
C SER A 167 -8.46 -0.49 -21.53
N THR A 168 -8.92 -0.29 -20.30
CA THR A 168 -9.47 0.99 -19.81
C THR A 168 -8.51 1.64 -18.81
N PRO A 169 -8.02 2.88 -19.05
CA PRO A 169 -7.21 3.62 -18.09
C PRO A 169 -7.89 3.84 -16.75
N ALA A 170 -7.09 3.86 -15.67
CA ALA A 170 -7.59 4.02 -14.30
C ALA A 170 -8.37 5.32 -14.06
N TRP A 171 -8.11 6.37 -14.85
CA TRP A 171 -8.86 7.62 -14.67
C TRP A 171 -10.33 7.49 -15.12
N ILE A 172 -10.66 6.54 -16.00
CA ILE A 172 -12.03 6.26 -16.46
C ILE A 172 -12.67 5.21 -15.57
N GLU A 173 -11.97 4.10 -15.33
CA GLU A 173 -12.41 3.04 -14.41
C GLU A 173 -11.47 3.01 -13.19
N PRO A 174 -11.74 3.83 -12.16
CA PRO A 174 -10.83 3.99 -11.04
C PRO A 174 -10.84 2.84 -10.03
N ARG A 175 -11.49 1.72 -10.36
CA ARG A 175 -11.43 0.48 -9.58
C ARG A 175 -10.38 -0.45 -10.19
N PRO A 176 -9.12 -0.43 -9.69
CA PRO A 176 -8.09 -1.31 -10.20
C PRO A 176 -8.49 -2.77 -9.98
N LYS A 177 -8.26 -3.60 -11.00
CA LYS A 177 -8.59 -5.03 -10.94
C LYS A 177 -7.49 -5.84 -10.28
N THR A 178 -6.25 -5.39 -10.40
CA THR A 178 -5.09 -6.15 -9.92
C THR A 178 -4.36 -5.43 -8.79
N LEU A 179 -4.30 -4.09 -8.79
CA LEU A 179 -3.54 -3.32 -7.80
C LEU A 179 -4.31 -3.17 -6.49
N SER A 180 -3.85 -3.83 -5.43
CA SER A 180 -4.35 -3.59 -4.08
C SER A 180 -3.62 -2.42 -3.44
N TRP A 181 -4.37 -1.55 -2.77
CA TRP A 181 -3.81 -0.46 -1.98
C TRP A 181 -2.86 -0.95 -0.89
N ASP A 182 -3.23 -2.04 -0.22
CA ASP A 182 -2.46 -2.64 0.87
C ASP A 182 -1.07 -3.10 0.38
N THR A 183 -0.96 -3.40 -0.92
CA THR A 183 0.30 -3.81 -1.56
C THR A 183 1.14 -2.66 -2.09
N LEU A 184 0.54 -1.52 -2.51
CA LEU A 184 1.30 -0.41 -3.10
C LEU A 184 1.85 0.55 -2.05
N THR A 185 1.04 0.89 -1.05
CA THR A 185 1.38 1.86 0.00
C THR A 185 2.69 1.58 0.71
N PRO A 186 3.01 0.34 1.11
CA PRO A 186 4.27 0.06 1.77
C PRO A 186 5.49 0.57 0.98
N TYR A 187 5.45 0.50 -0.35
CA TYR A 187 6.53 0.90 -1.23
C TYR A 187 6.55 2.40 -1.52
N LEU A 188 5.38 3.05 -1.58
CA LEU A 188 5.30 4.53 -1.69
C LEU A 188 6.00 5.25 -0.54
N ASP A 189 6.03 4.59 0.62
CA ASP A 189 6.53 5.13 1.86
C ASP A 189 7.97 4.71 2.19
N SER A 190 8.43 3.55 1.68
CA SER A 190 9.76 3.01 2.01
C SER A 190 10.81 3.10 0.91
N SER A 191 10.42 3.60 -0.27
CA SER A 191 11.39 3.76 -1.36
C SER A 191 12.48 4.76 -0.95
N VAL A 192 13.71 4.45 -1.34
CA VAL A 192 14.85 5.36 -1.17
C VAL A 192 14.68 6.60 -2.04
N ASP A 193 14.07 6.40 -3.20
CA ASP A 193 13.80 7.44 -4.18
C ASP A 193 12.34 7.86 -4.09
N GLU A 194 12.05 9.14 -4.29
CA GLU A 194 10.66 9.60 -4.31
C GLU A 194 9.90 8.88 -5.44
N PRO A 195 8.73 8.25 -5.14
CA PRO A 195 7.92 7.63 -6.17
C PRO A 195 7.60 8.62 -7.28
N ASP A 196 7.67 8.15 -8.53
CA ASP A 196 7.37 8.99 -9.67
C ASP A 196 5.90 9.42 -9.70
N VAL A 197 5.63 10.50 -10.42
CA VAL A 197 4.31 11.13 -10.47
C VAL A 197 3.21 10.21 -11.01
N LEU A 198 3.52 9.26 -11.90
CA LEU A 198 2.52 8.33 -12.43
C LEU A 198 2.13 7.28 -11.39
N VAL A 199 3.12 6.78 -10.63
CA VAL A 199 2.85 5.86 -9.51
C VAL A 199 2.00 6.55 -8.44
N ARG A 200 2.30 7.81 -8.10
CA ARG A 200 1.47 8.62 -7.17
C ARG A 200 0.06 8.86 -7.71
N THR A 201 -0.05 9.15 -8.99
CA THR A 201 -1.34 9.36 -9.64
C THR A 201 -2.19 8.08 -9.60
N ALA A 202 -1.59 6.91 -9.86
CA ALA A 202 -2.26 5.61 -9.73
C ALA A 202 -2.71 5.32 -8.28
N SER A 203 -1.86 5.66 -7.31
CA SER A 203 -2.16 5.59 -5.88
C SER A 203 -3.40 6.42 -5.52
N VAL A 204 -3.46 7.69 -5.95
CA VAL A 204 -4.61 8.57 -5.73
C VAL A 204 -5.90 8.02 -6.38
N PHE A 205 -5.81 7.43 -7.58
CA PHE A 205 -6.97 6.79 -8.21
C PHE A 205 -7.50 5.60 -7.41
N ASN A 206 -6.62 4.74 -6.94
CA ASN A 206 -6.98 3.58 -6.14
C ASN A 206 -7.71 3.99 -4.86
N ARG A 207 -7.26 5.06 -4.18
CA ARG A 207 -7.79 5.43 -2.86
C ARG A 207 -8.91 6.47 -2.86
N SER A 208 -8.69 7.59 -3.56
CA SER A 208 -9.49 8.81 -3.33
C SER A 208 -10.22 9.33 -4.56
N ALA A 209 -9.78 9.00 -5.77
CA ALA A 209 -10.54 9.35 -6.97
C ALA A 209 -11.58 8.28 -7.33
N GLY A 210 -11.35 7.00 -7.04
CA GLY A 210 -12.38 5.97 -7.17
C GLY A 210 -13.62 6.21 -6.31
N SER A 211 -13.43 6.86 -5.17
CA SER A 211 -14.49 7.28 -4.27
C SER A 211 -15.22 8.50 -4.85
N LEU A 212 -14.56 9.63 -5.08
CA LEU A 212 -15.21 10.87 -5.53
C LEU A 212 -15.95 10.79 -6.87
N PHE A 213 -15.53 9.92 -7.80
CA PHE A 213 -16.10 9.85 -9.14
C PHE A 213 -17.00 8.65 -9.38
N ALA A 214 -17.20 7.77 -8.39
CA ALA A 214 -18.20 6.73 -8.50
C ALA A 214 -19.61 7.35 -8.48
N SER A 215 -20.52 6.83 -9.32
CA SER A 215 -21.93 7.23 -9.35
C SER A 215 -22.66 6.95 -8.03
N SER A 216 -22.18 5.97 -7.27
CA SER A 216 -22.53 5.73 -5.87
C SER A 216 -21.55 6.45 -4.94
N ALA A 217 -21.40 7.78 -5.12
CA ALA A 217 -20.39 8.57 -4.42
C ALA A 217 -20.39 8.17 -2.92
N PRO A 218 -19.26 7.66 -2.39
CA PRO A 218 -19.18 7.27 -1.01
C PRO A 218 -19.39 8.48 -0.13
N GLU A 219 -19.66 8.19 1.14
CA GLU A 219 -19.88 9.24 2.11
C GLU A 219 -18.70 10.23 2.06
N PRO A 220 -18.94 11.55 2.07
CA PRO A 220 -17.89 12.58 2.13
C PRO A 220 -16.82 12.32 3.20
N LYS A 221 -17.16 11.51 4.21
CA LYS A 221 -16.27 11.02 5.26
C LYS A 221 -15.06 10.23 4.71
N ASP A 222 -15.23 9.29 3.79
CA ASP A 222 -14.12 8.46 3.29
C ASP A 222 -13.08 9.29 2.54
N ALA A 223 -13.55 10.24 1.71
CA ALA A 223 -12.67 11.16 1.00
C ALA A 223 -11.92 12.11 1.95
N LEU A 224 -12.58 12.57 3.01
CA LEU A 224 -11.95 13.39 4.06
C LEU A 224 -10.89 12.60 4.82
N LEU A 225 -11.16 11.37 5.24
CA LEU A 225 -10.18 10.54 5.95
C LEU A 225 -9.04 10.11 5.02
N GLY A 226 -9.35 9.89 3.74
CA GLY A 226 -8.36 9.77 2.68
C GLY A 226 -7.43 10.99 2.58
N TYR A 227 -7.84 12.20 2.92
CA TYR A 227 -6.95 13.35 2.86
C TYR A 227 -5.70 13.22 3.76
N ILE A 228 -5.84 12.55 4.92
CA ILE A 228 -4.78 12.42 5.95
C ILE A 228 -3.43 12.03 5.35
N ALA A 229 -3.41 10.98 4.52
CA ALA A 229 -2.20 10.50 3.87
C ALA A 229 -2.00 11.04 2.44
N ASP A 230 -3.08 11.30 1.70
CA ASP A 230 -2.98 11.62 0.27
C ASP A 230 -2.56 13.07 0.03
N GLN A 231 -2.68 13.94 1.03
CA GLN A 231 -2.24 15.33 0.91
C GLN A 231 -0.77 15.45 0.49
N ILE A 232 0.07 14.45 0.77
CA ILE A 232 1.46 14.37 0.30
C ILE A 232 1.50 14.21 -1.22
N ASP A 233 0.71 13.28 -1.76
CA ASP A 233 0.64 13.01 -3.20
C ASP A 233 -0.08 14.10 -3.97
N TYR A 234 -1.13 14.69 -3.42
CA TYR A 234 -1.85 15.81 -4.04
C TYR A 234 -0.93 16.98 -4.34
N LYS A 235 0.03 17.27 -3.45
CA LYS A 235 1.02 18.34 -3.65
C LYS A 235 2.09 17.97 -4.67
N ALA A 236 2.46 16.69 -4.76
CA ALA A 236 3.50 16.19 -5.65
C ALA A 236 3.02 15.99 -7.11
N ILE A 237 1.72 15.76 -7.32
CA ILE A 237 1.16 15.50 -8.64
C ILE A 237 1.06 16.79 -9.46
N THR A 238 1.97 16.93 -10.43
CA THR A 238 2.02 18.08 -11.35
C THR A 238 2.16 17.64 -12.80
N GLU A 239 1.61 18.46 -13.70
CA GLU A 239 1.74 18.24 -15.15
C GLU A 239 3.21 18.28 -15.59
N ALA A 240 4.00 19.21 -15.06
CA ALA A 240 5.42 19.35 -15.39
C ALA A 240 6.22 18.09 -15.02
N ALA A 241 5.96 17.50 -13.85
CA ALA A 241 6.61 16.25 -13.45
C ALA A 241 6.23 15.10 -14.39
N ALA A 242 4.96 15.03 -14.82
CA ALA A 242 4.51 13.99 -15.74
C ALA A 242 5.16 14.14 -17.12
N LEU A 243 5.19 15.36 -17.67
CA LEU A 243 5.86 15.63 -18.95
C LEU A 243 7.35 15.26 -18.91
N LYS A 244 8.06 15.63 -17.84
CA LYS A 244 9.47 15.26 -17.65
C LYS A 244 9.69 13.75 -17.62
N LEU A 245 8.78 12.99 -17.03
CA LEU A 245 8.84 11.53 -17.02
C LEU A 245 8.50 10.93 -18.39
N LEU A 246 7.51 11.51 -19.08
CA LEU A 246 7.09 11.07 -20.42
C LEU A 246 8.17 11.26 -21.49
N ASP A 247 9.16 12.12 -21.25
CA ASP A 247 10.34 12.28 -22.12
C ASP A 247 11.38 11.15 -21.98
N GLN A 248 11.15 10.20 -21.07
CA GLN A 248 12.04 9.08 -20.77
C GLN A 248 11.45 7.76 -21.29
N ALA A 249 12.30 6.74 -21.50
CA ALA A 249 11.81 5.40 -21.79
C ALA A 249 11.02 4.84 -20.59
N PRO A 250 9.97 4.01 -20.82
CA PRO A 250 9.45 3.55 -22.11
C PRO A 250 8.42 4.50 -22.76
N TYR A 251 8.20 5.70 -22.21
CA TYR A 251 7.12 6.60 -22.61
C TYR A 251 7.47 7.49 -23.81
N LYS A 252 8.76 7.78 -24.00
CA LYS A 252 9.26 8.73 -25.00
C LYS A 252 8.67 8.45 -26.39
N GLY A 253 7.98 9.43 -26.95
CA GLY A 253 7.37 9.36 -28.28
C GLY A 253 6.06 8.57 -28.35
N ASN A 254 5.57 8.02 -27.25
CA ASN A 254 4.30 7.29 -27.22
C ASN A 254 3.12 8.26 -26.97
N ALA A 255 2.36 8.56 -28.03
CA ALA A 255 1.22 9.48 -27.96
C ALA A 255 0.13 9.02 -26.97
N TYR A 256 -0.11 7.72 -26.88
CA TYR A 256 -1.06 7.15 -25.91
C TYR A 256 -0.61 7.37 -24.47
N ALA A 257 0.67 7.12 -24.16
CA ALA A 257 1.24 7.36 -22.84
C ALA A 257 1.06 8.83 -22.43
N ARG A 258 1.39 9.76 -23.34
CA ARG A 258 1.24 11.20 -23.10
C ARG A 258 -0.21 11.57 -22.82
N LEU A 259 -1.14 11.11 -23.65
CA LEU A 259 -2.56 11.40 -23.49
C LEU A 259 -3.08 10.91 -22.14
N VAL A 260 -2.90 9.62 -21.84
CA VAL A 260 -3.46 9.02 -20.62
C VAL A 260 -2.83 9.62 -19.36
N ALA A 261 -1.51 9.83 -19.34
CA ALA A 261 -0.85 10.43 -18.19
C ALA A 261 -1.37 11.85 -17.88
N LEU A 262 -1.60 12.68 -18.90
CA LEU A 262 -2.09 14.04 -18.71
C LEU A 262 -3.56 14.06 -18.27
N GLU A 263 -4.42 13.22 -18.86
CA GLU A 263 -5.80 13.02 -18.40
C GLU A 263 -5.83 12.58 -16.93
N SER A 264 -5.00 11.59 -16.58
CA SER A 264 -4.89 11.05 -15.23
C SER A 264 -4.42 12.09 -14.22
N VAL A 265 -3.36 12.85 -14.53
CA VAL A 265 -2.84 13.89 -13.63
C VAL A 265 -3.85 15.00 -13.43
N ALA A 266 -4.51 15.47 -14.49
CA ALA A 266 -5.54 16.50 -14.37
C ALA A 266 -6.70 16.03 -13.49
N LYS A 267 -7.16 14.79 -13.68
CA LYS A 267 -8.29 14.26 -12.91
C LYS A 267 -7.94 14.01 -11.45
N ALA A 268 -6.72 13.54 -11.16
CA ALA A 268 -6.23 13.43 -9.79
C ALA A 268 -6.14 14.81 -9.10
N ARG A 269 -5.70 15.85 -9.82
CA ARG A 269 -5.68 17.22 -9.30
C ARG A 269 -7.09 17.79 -9.06
N LEU A 270 -8.04 17.51 -9.96
CA LEU A 270 -9.43 17.88 -9.77
C LEU A 270 -10.03 17.18 -8.53
N ALA A 271 -9.71 15.91 -8.31
CA ALA A 271 -10.10 15.18 -7.10
C ALA A 271 -9.52 15.84 -5.84
N ALA A 272 -8.22 16.12 -5.85
CA ALA A 272 -7.53 16.79 -4.75
C ALA A 272 -8.15 18.16 -4.45
N PHE A 273 -8.48 18.95 -5.46
CA PHE A 273 -9.17 20.23 -5.30
C PHE A 273 -10.54 20.05 -4.63
N ARG A 274 -11.37 19.11 -5.11
CA ARG A 274 -12.69 18.85 -4.53
C ARG A 274 -12.62 18.38 -3.08
N ILE A 275 -11.65 17.52 -2.74
CA ILE A 275 -11.39 17.11 -1.35
C ILE A 275 -10.93 18.31 -0.53
N GLY A 276 -10.04 19.15 -1.08
CA GLY A 276 -9.57 20.38 -0.43
C GLY A 276 -10.73 21.29 -0.02
N VAL A 277 -11.72 21.50 -0.89
CA VAL A 277 -12.93 22.28 -0.56
C VAL A 277 -13.71 21.65 0.60
N LEU A 278 -13.84 20.32 0.65
CA LEU A 278 -14.49 19.63 1.77
C LEU A 278 -13.69 19.77 3.07
N VAL A 279 -12.37 19.67 3.00
CA VAL A 279 -11.47 19.85 4.13
C VAL A 279 -11.58 21.27 4.67
N GLU A 280 -11.49 22.30 3.82
CA GLU A 280 -11.64 23.72 4.20
C GLU A 280 -12.96 24.01 4.93
N GLN A 281 -14.04 23.32 4.55
CA GLN A 281 -15.32 23.43 5.25
C GLN A 281 -15.28 22.78 6.63
N LYS A 282 -14.60 21.64 6.78
CA LYS A 282 -14.56 20.85 8.02
C LYS A 282 -13.58 21.40 9.06
N ILE A 283 -12.42 21.90 8.63
CA ILE A 283 -11.36 22.39 9.55
C ILE A 283 -11.72 23.67 10.30
N LYS A 284 -12.95 24.20 10.12
CA LYS A 284 -13.53 25.23 10.99
C LYS A 284 -13.82 24.69 12.39
N ASP A 285 -13.94 23.38 12.55
CA ASP A 285 -13.96 22.67 13.83
C ASP A 285 -12.53 22.22 14.18
N GLU A 286 -12.02 22.62 15.34
CA GLU A 286 -10.63 22.35 15.75
C GLU A 286 -10.32 20.85 15.87
N ALA A 287 -11.29 19.99 16.22
CA ALA A 287 -11.06 18.54 16.24
C ALA A 287 -10.90 17.97 14.82
N TRP A 288 -11.67 18.47 13.86
CA TRP A 288 -11.49 18.11 12.45
C TRP A 288 -10.16 18.61 11.90
N LYS A 289 -9.73 19.82 12.28
CA LYS A 289 -8.43 20.38 11.91
C LYS A 289 -7.27 19.58 12.49
N GLU A 290 -7.37 19.20 13.77
CA GLU A 290 -6.37 18.35 14.42
C GLU A 290 -6.25 17.00 13.71
N LEU A 291 -7.38 16.35 13.41
CA LEU A 291 -7.42 15.04 12.77
C LEU A 291 -6.91 15.06 11.31
N LEU A 292 -7.33 16.04 10.51
CA LEU A 292 -7.09 16.05 9.06
C LEU A 292 -5.80 16.76 8.64
N VAL A 293 -5.30 17.70 9.46
CA VAL A 293 -4.21 18.60 9.06
C VAL A 293 -3.08 18.58 10.08
N THR A 294 -3.33 19.03 11.32
CA THR A 294 -2.27 19.31 12.29
C THR A 294 -1.51 18.04 12.71
N ALA A 295 -2.22 17.01 13.18
CA ALA A 295 -1.57 15.78 13.62
C ALA A 295 -0.88 15.03 12.46
N PRO A 296 -1.51 14.88 11.28
CA PRO A 296 -0.83 14.33 10.10
C PRO A 296 0.48 15.05 9.74
N GLN A 297 0.49 16.39 9.71
CA GLN A 297 1.69 17.18 9.38
C GLN A 297 2.80 16.97 10.41
N ARG A 298 2.45 17.03 11.71
CA ARG A 298 3.40 16.72 12.79
C ARG A 298 3.97 15.31 12.68
N GLY A 299 3.15 14.32 12.28
CA GLY A 299 3.59 12.96 12.01
C GLY A 299 4.64 12.88 10.88
N ILE A 300 4.39 13.58 9.78
CA ILE A 300 5.32 13.68 8.64
C ILE A 300 6.63 14.33 9.06
N GLU A 301 6.58 15.49 9.74
CA GLU A 301 7.76 16.23 10.18
C GLU A 301 8.62 15.41 11.15
N ASN A 302 7.98 14.71 12.10
CA ASN A 302 8.67 13.82 13.03
C ASN A 302 9.35 12.66 12.28
N PHE A 303 8.68 12.08 11.28
CA PHE A 303 9.25 11.04 10.44
C PHE A 303 10.47 11.55 9.68
N GLU A 304 10.36 12.66 8.96
CA GLU A 304 11.44 13.24 8.17
C GLU A 304 12.65 13.58 9.05
N LYS A 305 12.43 14.15 10.23
CA LYS A 305 13.47 14.42 11.21
C LYS A 305 14.20 13.14 11.66
N ALA A 306 13.44 12.08 11.96
CA ALA A 306 14.02 10.80 12.34
C ALA A 306 14.81 10.15 11.19
N VAL A 307 14.29 10.22 9.96
CA VAL A 307 15.00 9.73 8.76
C VAL A 307 16.30 10.49 8.53
N ALA A 308 16.28 11.81 8.66
CA ALA A 308 17.47 12.63 8.51
C ALA A 308 18.56 12.26 9.53
N GLN A 309 18.18 11.99 10.77
CA GLN A 309 19.10 11.54 11.83
C GLN A 309 19.74 10.18 11.52
N TRP A 310 19.00 9.26 10.90
CA TRP A 310 19.42 7.86 10.70
C TRP A 310 19.57 7.48 9.22
N LYS A 311 19.91 8.46 8.37
CA LYS A 311 19.95 8.31 6.91
C LYS A 311 20.82 7.14 6.45
N GLY A 312 21.97 6.92 7.09
CA GLY A 312 22.90 5.85 6.73
C GLY A 312 22.34 4.45 6.99
N GLN A 313 21.73 4.25 8.16
CA GLN A 313 21.08 3.02 8.57
C GLN A 313 19.90 2.70 7.65
N ILE A 314 19.07 3.72 7.35
CA ILE A 314 17.91 3.56 6.46
C ILE A 314 18.33 3.19 5.05
N ALA A 315 19.37 3.84 4.50
CA ALA A 315 19.88 3.54 3.17
C ALA A 315 20.38 2.08 3.04
N ARG A 316 21.13 1.59 4.03
CA ARG A 316 21.58 0.18 4.07
C ARG A 316 20.42 -0.79 4.23
N SER A 317 19.47 -0.45 5.10
CA SER A 317 18.24 -1.21 5.32
C SER A 317 17.41 -1.32 4.03
N ALA A 318 17.29 -0.24 3.26
CA ALA A 318 16.58 -0.25 1.98
C ALA A 318 17.34 -1.00 0.87
N ALA A 319 18.68 -0.94 0.87
CA ALA A 319 19.51 -1.74 -0.03
C ALA A 319 19.34 -3.25 0.22
N PHE A 320 19.18 -3.66 1.49
CA PHE A 320 18.82 -5.04 1.83
C PHE A 320 17.46 -5.42 1.24
N GLU A 321 16.42 -4.61 1.42
CA GLU A 321 15.09 -4.92 0.89
C GLU A 321 15.08 -5.04 -0.64
N LYS A 322 15.79 -4.14 -1.34
CA LYS A 322 15.98 -4.26 -2.78
C LYS A 322 16.65 -5.58 -3.17
N THR A 323 17.62 -6.02 -2.38
CA THR A 323 18.30 -7.31 -2.58
C THR A 323 17.38 -8.49 -2.28
N PHE A 324 16.52 -8.37 -1.26
CA PHE A 324 15.54 -9.39 -0.88
C PHE A 324 14.56 -9.70 -2.01
N TRP A 325 14.10 -8.66 -2.71
CA TRP A 325 13.19 -8.79 -3.85
C TRP A 325 13.90 -9.08 -5.18
N GLY A 326 15.23 -9.16 -5.17
CA GLY A 326 16.03 -9.52 -6.32
C GLY A 326 16.02 -11.03 -6.62
N PRO A 327 16.60 -11.45 -7.75
CA PRO A 327 16.53 -12.84 -8.21
C PRO A 327 17.36 -13.83 -7.36
N SER A 328 18.27 -13.35 -6.52
CA SER A 328 19.23 -14.20 -5.81
C SER A 328 19.10 -14.10 -4.30
N ARG A 329 18.63 -15.17 -3.66
CA ARG A 329 18.63 -15.29 -2.20
C ARG A 329 20.03 -15.32 -1.59
N LYS A 330 21.02 -15.80 -2.33
CA LYS A 330 22.42 -15.82 -1.86
C LYS A 330 22.96 -14.40 -1.66
N ALA A 331 22.44 -13.42 -2.38
CA ALA A 331 22.85 -12.01 -2.23
C ALA A 331 22.47 -11.41 -0.86
N MET A 332 21.56 -12.07 -0.12
CA MET A 332 21.18 -11.64 1.24
C MET A 332 22.12 -12.16 2.33
N GLN A 333 23.09 -13.03 2.01
CA GLN A 333 24.05 -13.51 3.01
C GLN A 333 24.90 -12.36 3.58
N GLY A 334 25.16 -12.40 4.87
CA GLY A 334 25.80 -11.35 5.67
C GLY A 334 24.86 -10.22 6.11
N CYS A 335 23.55 -10.28 5.83
CA CYS A 335 22.64 -9.19 6.18
C CYS A 335 22.54 -8.98 7.70
N TRP A 336 22.67 -10.03 8.52
CA TRP A 336 22.36 -9.99 9.94
C TRP A 336 23.29 -9.06 10.70
N ALA A 337 24.60 -9.21 10.50
CA ALA A 337 25.60 -8.41 11.20
C ALA A 337 25.41 -6.90 10.97
N THR A 338 25.13 -6.52 9.73
CA THR A 338 24.93 -5.11 9.35
C THR A 338 23.61 -4.56 9.89
N LEU A 339 22.49 -5.24 9.62
CA LEU A 339 21.17 -4.75 10.02
C LEU A 339 20.98 -4.78 11.54
N ARG A 340 21.52 -5.79 12.23
CA ARG A 340 21.48 -5.86 13.70
C ARG A 340 22.22 -4.69 14.30
N LYS A 341 23.42 -4.39 13.80
CA LYS A 341 24.19 -3.23 14.26
C LYS A 341 23.42 -1.93 14.04
N ASP A 342 22.89 -1.72 12.84
CA ASP A 342 22.13 -0.51 12.50
C ASP A 342 20.90 -0.33 13.40
N PHE A 343 20.13 -1.40 13.62
CA PHE A 343 18.99 -1.38 14.53
C PHE A 343 19.39 -1.08 15.98
N LEU A 344 20.44 -1.75 16.49
CA LEU A 344 20.92 -1.55 17.86
C LEU A 344 21.46 -0.13 18.08
N ASP A 345 22.16 0.45 17.11
CA ASP A 345 22.65 1.83 17.18
C ASP A 345 21.50 2.82 17.38
N VAL A 346 20.33 2.57 16.76
CA VAL A 346 19.12 3.38 16.97
C VAL A 346 18.47 3.08 18.32
N MET A 347 18.22 1.81 18.65
CA MET A 347 17.51 1.41 19.87
C MET A 347 18.18 1.89 21.15
N LYS A 348 19.52 1.93 21.18
CA LYS A 348 20.29 2.43 22.33
C LYS A 348 19.99 3.89 22.67
N THR A 349 19.50 4.67 21.71
CA THR A 349 19.11 6.07 21.93
C THR A 349 17.67 6.25 22.41
N MET A 350 16.89 5.17 22.40
CA MET A 350 15.46 5.16 22.76
C MET A 350 15.24 4.70 24.20
N LYS A 351 14.01 4.84 24.71
CA LYS A 351 13.67 4.35 26.06
C LYS A 351 13.51 2.83 26.05
N HIS A 352 14.15 2.17 26.99
CA HIS A 352 14.14 0.71 27.05
C HIS A 352 14.38 0.21 28.48
N ALA A 353 13.88 0.89 29.52
CA ALA A 353 14.14 0.45 30.89
C ALA A 353 13.44 -0.88 31.22
N ASN A 354 12.34 -1.18 30.54
CA ASN A 354 11.54 -2.40 30.69
C ASN A 354 10.95 -2.86 29.34
N GLU A 355 10.33 -4.04 29.32
CA GLU A 355 9.73 -4.62 28.11
C GLU A 355 8.72 -3.68 27.42
N ASN A 356 7.87 -2.98 28.19
CA ASN A 356 6.87 -2.07 27.62
C ASN A 356 7.54 -0.87 26.95
N GLU A 357 8.54 -0.25 27.59
CA GLU A 357 9.28 0.86 26.98
C GLU A 357 10.05 0.43 25.73
N ALA A 358 10.68 -0.76 25.76
CA ALA A 358 11.37 -1.29 24.60
C ALA A 358 10.38 -1.57 23.45
N TYR A 359 9.20 -2.13 23.75
CA TYR A 359 8.12 -2.34 22.80
C TYR A 359 7.57 -1.03 22.24
N GLU A 360 7.32 -0.01 23.06
CA GLU A 360 6.87 1.29 22.59
C GLU A 360 7.93 1.98 21.72
N SER A 361 9.22 1.83 22.05
CA SER A 361 10.30 2.32 21.19
C SER A 361 10.35 1.62 19.84
N LEU A 362 9.88 0.37 19.73
CA LEU A 362 9.72 -0.28 18.43
C LEU A 362 8.60 0.35 17.61
N ASN A 363 7.60 0.99 18.21
CA ASN A 363 6.52 1.70 17.51
C ASN A 363 6.96 3.04 16.91
N GLU A 364 8.16 3.52 17.22
CA GLU A 364 8.74 4.70 16.59
C GLU A 364 9.12 4.41 15.12
N PRO A 365 9.04 5.39 14.21
CA PRO A 365 9.06 5.08 12.78
C PRO A 365 10.34 4.42 12.27
N VAL A 366 11.51 4.91 12.70
CA VAL A 366 12.80 4.36 12.25
C VAL A 366 13.10 3.01 12.90
N PRO A 367 12.98 2.84 14.24
CA PRO A 367 13.12 1.52 14.86
C PRO A 367 12.19 0.46 14.27
N ALA A 368 10.91 0.77 14.04
CA ALA A 368 9.95 -0.14 13.43
C ALA A 368 10.44 -0.63 12.06
N LEU A 369 10.84 0.33 11.20
CA LEU A 369 11.34 0.05 9.86
C LEU A 369 12.56 -0.87 9.89
N LEU A 370 13.58 -0.52 10.68
CA LEU A 370 14.81 -1.30 10.81
C LEU A 370 14.54 -2.68 11.39
N PHE A 371 13.65 -2.78 12.39
CA PHE A 371 13.28 -4.03 13.04
C PHE A 371 12.58 -5.00 12.07
N GLY A 372 11.61 -4.52 11.28
CA GLY A 372 10.93 -5.37 10.30
C GLY A 372 11.89 -5.94 9.25
N ARG A 373 12.88 -5.17 8.81
CA ARG A 373 13.92 -5.66 7.87
C ARG A 373 14.93 -6.59 8.54
N LEU A 374 15.26 -6.35 9.81
CA LEU A 374 16.07 -7.26 10.62
C LEU A 374 15.37 -8.61 10.81
N ALA A 375 14.07 -8.61 11.11
CA ALA A 375 13.27 -9.83 11.23
C ALA A 375 13.23 -10.62 9.91
N ALA A 376 13.09 -9.94 8.77
CA ALA A 376 13.16 -10.58 7.46
C ALA A 376 14.55 -11.18 7.17
N CYS A 377 15.63 -10.48 7.54
CA CYS A 377 16.98 -11.01 7.45
C CYS A 377 17.21 -12.22 8.38
N ALA A 378 16.56 -12.23 9.56
CA ALA A 378 16.61 -13.37 10.46
C ALA A 378 16.11 -14.65 9.78
N GLN A 379 15.07 -14.56 8.95
CA GLN A 379 14.55 -15.71 8.18
C GLN A 379 15.58 -16.25 7.17
N VAL A 380 16.54 -15.43 6.74
CA VAL A 380 17.60 -15.83 5.81
C VAL A 380 18.78 -16.46 6.55
N GLU A 381 19.20 -15.89 7.67
CA GLU A 381 20.49 -16.20 8.31
C GLU A 381 20.38 -16.93 9.65
N GLN A 382 19.32 -16.67 10.41
CA GLN A 382 19.16 -17.12 11.78
C GLN A 382 18.33 -18.41 11.88
N ASP A 383 18.20 -18.92 13.11
CA ASP A 383 17.31 -20.03 13.42
C ASP A 383 15.85 -19.66 13.13
N ALA A 384 15.11 -20.58 12.51
CA ALA A 384 13.74 -20.34 12.04
C ALA A 384 12.77 -19.99 13.18
N ALA A 385 12.96 -20.55 14.38
CA ALA A 385 12.11 -20.24 15.51
C ALA A 385 12.35 -18.83 16.03
N TYR A 386 13.62 -18.40 16.09
CA TYR A 386 13.95 -17.02 16.44
C TYR A 386 13.39 -16.02 15.41
N ALA A 387 13.60 -16.31 14.13
CA ALA A 387 13.10 -15.45 13.06
C ALA A 387 11.56 -15.32 13.09
N ARG A 388 10.85 -16.41 13.42
CA ARG A 388 9.39 -16.37 13.63
C ARG A 388 8.99 -15.46 14.78
N GLU A 389 9.66 -15.56 15.92
CA GLU A 389 9.38 -14.71 17.08
C GLU A 389 9.60 -13.22 16.79
N LEU A 390 10.65 -12.87 16.02
CA LEU A 390 10.83 -11.51 15.54
C LEU A 390 9.74 -11.09 14.54
N GLY A 391 9.28 -11.99 13.68
CA GLY A 391 8.16 -11.75 12.76
C GLY A 391 6.85 -11.51 13.50
N ASP A 392 6.54 -12.32 14.51
CA ASP A 392 5.36 -12.17 15.35
C ASP A 392 5.38 -10.86 16.14
N LEU A 393 6.57 -10.44 16.60
CA LEU A 393 6.74 -9.14 17.22
C LEU A 393 6.54 -8.00 16.20
N THR A 394 7.09 -8.14 14.99
CA THR A 394 6.91 -7.16 13.90
C THR A 394 5.43 -6.97 13.57
N ASN A 395 4.63 -8.03 13.61
CA ASN A 395 3.18 -7.99 13.37
C ASN A 395 2.39 -7.22 14.46
N LYS A 396 2.98 -6.99 15.63
CA LYS A 396 2.36 -6.23 16.74
C LYS A 396 2.80 -4.76 16.75
N VAL A 397 3.96 -4.46 16.18
CA VAL A 397 4.55 -3.12 16.15
C VAL A 397 3.87 -2.22 15.10
N ARG A 398 3.75 -0.93 15.41
CA ARG A 398 3.31 0.10 14.46
C ARG A 398 4.40 0.33 13.41
N TYR A 399 4.17 -0.22 12.23
CA TYR A 399 5.16 -0.18 11.16
C TYR A 399 5.01 1.09 10.32
N ALA A 400 5.63 2.20 10.74
CA ALA A 400 5.64 3.44 9.96
C ALA A 400 6.79 3.45 8.94
N ARG A 401 6.51 2.97 7.72
CA ARG A 401 7.49 2.88 6.62
C ARG A 401 7.91 4.23 6.04
N GLY A 402 7.05 5.24 6.14
CA GLY A 402 7.17 6.50 5.41
C GLY A 402 6.20 7.58 5.90
N PRO A 403 6.19 8.73 5.22
CA PRO A 403 5.44 9.90 5.67
C PRO A 403 3.91 9.70 5.64
N ARG A 404 3.35 8.90 4.72
CA ARG A 404 1.89 8.63 4.69
C ARG A 404 1.44 7.81 5.90
N THR A 405 2.21 6.78 6.23
CA THR A 405 1.94 5.90 7.37
C THR A 405 2.18 6.64 8.69
N ALA A 406 3.19 7.52 8.75
CA ALA A 406 3.41 8.40 9.89
C ALA A 406 2.26 9.40 10.10
N ALA A 407 1.77 10.03 9.02
CA ALA A 407 0.58 10.87 9.04
C ALA A 407 -0.65 10.12 9.57
N TYR A 408 -0.85 8.88 9.12
CA TYR A 408 -1.95 8.03 9.56
C TYR A 408 -1.89 7.71 11.05
N TYR A 409 -0.77 7.22 11.56
CA TYR A 409 -0.68 6.88 12.98
C TYR A 409 -0.78 8.12 13.88
N ALA A 410 -0.30 9.27 13.43
CA ALA A 410 -0.52 10.54 14.12
C ALA A 410 -2.01 10.92 14.15
N ALA A 411 -2.75 10.70 13.06
CA ALA A 411 -4.20 10.89 13.03
C ALA A 411 -4.95 9.90 13.93
N VAL A 412 -4.52 8.63 14.00
CA VAL A 412 -5.09 7.62 14.90
C VAL A 412 -4.92 8.04 16.37
N ALA A 413 -3.72 8.53 16.74
CA ALA A 413 -3.47 9.05 18.07
C ALA A 413 -4.36 10.27 18.38
N ALA A 414 -4.41 11.25 17.47
CA ALA A 414 -5.27 12.42 17.61
C ALA A 414 -6.76 12.07 17.72
N LEU A 415 -7.23 11.06 16.98
CA LEU A 415 -8.60 10.58 17.09
C LEU A 415 -8.90 10.02 18.48
N GLY A 416 -7.93 9.31 19.09
CA GLY A 416 -8.05 8.83 20.47
C GLY A 416 -8.27 9.97 21.45
N ASP A 417 -7.48 11.04 21.35
CA ASP A 417 -7.59 12.23 22.20
C ASP A 417 -8.94 12.96 21.95
N ILE A 418 -9.34 13.10 20.69
CA ILE A 418 -10.63 13.70 20.32
C ILE A 418 -11.79 12.89 20.89
N LEU A 419 -11.76 11.56 20.82
CA LEU A 419 -12.85 10.71 21.34
C LEU A 419 -12.91 10.68 22.87
N ALA A 420 -11.79 10.90 23.55
CA ALA A 420 -11.77 11.06 25.00
C ALA A 420 -12.51 12.33 25.47
N ASP A 421 -12.40 13.43 24.71
CA ASP A 421 -13.10 14.69 24.97
C ASP A 421 -14.52 14.74 24.37
N ARG A 422 -14.66 14.24 23.13
CA ARG A 422 -15.87 14.28 22.30
C ARG A 422 -16.31 12.87 21.92
N ALA A 423 -16.88 12.13 22.87
CA ALA A 423 -17.35 10.75 22.66
C ALA A 423 -18.37 10.57 21.51
N LYS A 424 -19.00 11.65 21.02
CA LYS A 424 -19.93 11.66 19.88
C LYS A 424 -19.31 12.22 18.59
N PHE A 425 -17.98 12.30 18.49
CA PHE A 425 -17.32 12.72 17.26
C PHE A 425 -17.70 11.76 16.11
N PRO A 426 -18.00 12.25 14.89
CA PRO A 426 -18.60 11.45 13.82
C PRO A 426 -17.60 10.51 13.09
N VAL A 427 -16.39 10.37 13.63
CA VAL A 427 -15.35 9.48 13.11
C VAL A 427 -14.99 8.50 14.21
N GLU A 428 -14.97 7.21 13.88
CA GLU A 428 -14.53 6.15 14.77
C GLU A 428 -13.18 5.57 14.30
N ALA A 429 -12.48 4.86 15.19
CA ALA A 429 -11.22 4.20 14.81
C ALA A 429 -11.38 3.24 13.62
N ARG A 430 -12.53 2.58 13.49
CA ARG A 430 -12.85 1.71 12.35
C ARG A 430 -13.07 2.44 11.03
N ASP A 431 -13.25 3.77 11.04
CA ASP A 431 -13.39 4.57 9.83
C ASP A 431 -12.00 4.91 9.23
N LEU A 432 -10.95 4.93 10.05
CA LEU A 432 -9.56 5.05 9.62
C LEU A 432 -9.04 3.70 9.06
N LYS A 433 -9.72 3.17 8.04
CA LYS A 433 -9.31 1.95 7.33
C LYS A 433 -8.17 2.26 6.36
N GLY A 434 -7.30 1.27 6.12
CA GLY A 434 -6.52 1.22 4.89
C GLY A 434 -5.10 1.76 4.95
N LEU A 435 -4.47 1.97 6.11
CA LEU A 435 -3.01 2.24 6.17
C LEU A 435 -2.27 1.31 7.12
N GLN A 436 -2.92 0.24 7.57
CA GLN A 436 -2.26 -0.90 8.21
C GLN A 436 -1.53 -1.70 7.13
N ALA A 437 -0.50 -1.10 6.54
CA ALA A 437 0.43 -1.74 5.64
C ALA A 437 1.16 -2.83 6.43
N LYS A 438 0.60 -4.05 6.46
CA LYS A 438 1.40 -5.23 6.82
C LYS A 438 2.60 -5.25 5.88
N GLY A 439 3.78 -5.44 6.43
CA GLY A 439 4.99 -5.46 5.61
C GLY A 439 4.97 -6.69 4.71
N GLU A 440 4.77 -6.51 3.40
CA GLU A 440 4.92 -7.60 2.40
C GLU A 440 6.27 -8.32 2.56
N LEU A 441 7.29 -7.61 3.03
CA LEU A 441 8.60 -8.17 3.35
C LEU A 441 8.53 -9.22 4.46
N SER A 442 7.77 -8.98 5.53
CA SER A 442 7.61 -9.92 6.64
C SER A 442 6.83 -11.16 6.19
N ASP A 443 5.74 -10.94 5.45
CA ASP A 443 4.95 -12.03 4.88
C ASP A 443 5.80 -12.85 3.88
N ALA A 444 6.53 -12.22 2.97
CA ALA A 444 7.39 -12.93 2.04
C ALA A 444 8.52 -13.69 2.75
N ALA A 445 9.10 -13.10 3.80
CA ALA A 445 10.14 -13.73 4.59
C ALA A 445 9.62 -14.97 5.34
N SER A 446 8.37 -14.96 5.82
CA SER A 446 7.76 -16.11 6.49
C SER A 446 7.46 -17.29 5.55
N HIS A 447 7.44 -17.06 4.24
CA HIS A 447 7.28 -18.10 3.22
C HIS A 447 8.61 -18.61 2.66
N LEU A 448 9.75 -18.13 3.16
CA LEU A 448 11.03 -18.73 2.81
C LEU A 448 11.02 -20.19 3.30
N PRO A 449 11.46 -21.15 2.46
CA PRO A 449 11.54 -22.54 2.88
C PRO A 449 12.44 -22.58 4.09
N ASP A 450 11.88 -23.06 5.19
CA ASP A 450 12.64 -23.25 6.40
C ASP A 450 13.88 -24.06 6.04
N LYS A 451 15.05 -23.61 6.46
CA LYS A 451 16.21 -24.49 6.45
C LYS A 451 15.79 -25.73 7.23
N GLU A 452 15.99 -26.92 6.67
CA GLU A 452 15.66 -28.23 7.27
C GLU A 452 16.32 -28.49 8.65
N LYS A 453 16.98 -27.49 9.23
CA LYS A 453 17.82 -27.55 10.43
C LYS A 453 17.43 -26.49 11.46
N SER A 454 16.14 -26.26 11.69
CA SER A 454 15.72 -25.54 12.92
C SER A 454 16.29 -26.30 14.11
N LYS A 455 17.08 -25.65 14.97
CA LYS A 455 17.60 -26.27 16.21
C LYS A 455 16.47 -26.52 17.21
N VAL A 456 15.34 -25.83 17.02
CA VAL A 456 14.16 -25.91 17.87
C VAL A 456 12.99 -26.54 17.11
N ASP A 457 12.37 -27.55 17.71
CA ASP A 457 11.13 -28.12 17.20
C ASP A 457 9.98 -27.13 17.36
N ARG A 458 9.14 -27.03 16.34
CA ARG A 458 8.44 -25.77 15.98
C ARG A 458 7.25 -25.36 16.86
N PHE A 459 6.92 -26.08 17.92
CA PHE A 459 5.55 -25.99 18.48
C PHE A 459 5.37 -25.94 19.99
N ASN A 460 6.39 -26.24 20.82
CA ASN A 460 6.24 -26.19 22.28
C ASN A 460 7.39 -25.41 22.91
N PHE A 461 7.14 -24.12 23.16
CA PHE A 461 8.01 -23.31 24.01
C PHE A 461 7.42 -23.23 25.42
N ASP A 462 8.21 -23.63 26.40
CA ASP A 462 7.95 -23.26 27.79
C ASP A 462 8.43 -21.83 28.01
N ASP A 463 7.53 -20.97 28.46
CA ASP A 463 7.90 -19.67 29.02
C ASP A 463 8.60 -19.90 30.37
N GLY A 464 9.79 -19.34 30.53
CA GLY A 464 10.60 -19.45 31.73
C GLY A 464 11.15 -18.11 32.18
N GLU A 465 11.34 -17.97 33.50
CA GLU A 465 12.00 -16.82 34.09
C GLU A 465 12.89 -17.26 35.24
N ALA A 466 14.14 -16.83 35.25
CA ALA A 466 15.07 -17.20 36.31
C ALA A 466 16.27 -16.25 36.47
N THR A 467 16.90 -16.27 37.64
CA THR A 467 18.16 -15.55 37.88
C THR A 467 19.35 -16.39 37.40
N VAL A 468 20.23 -15.81 36.59
CA VAL A 468 21.41 -16.46 36.03
C VAL A 468 22.44 -16.73 37.11
N LYS A 469 22.85 -17.99 37.25
CA LYS A 469 23.96 -18.44 38.11
C LYS A 469 25.29 -18.42 37.38
N SER A 470 25.34 -19.02 36.18
CA SER A 470 26.56 -19.05 35.37
C SER A 470 26.24 -19.10 33.89
N VAL A 471 27.17 -18.58 33.08
CA VAL A 471 27.12 -18.50 31.63
C VAL A 471 28.39 -19.16 31.10
N LYS A 472 28.26 -20.25 30.33
CA LYS A 472 29.40 -21.03 29.82
C LYS A 472 29.29 -21.20 28.31
N LYS A 473 30.34 -20.85 27.58
CA LYS A 473 30.40 -21.10 26.13
C LYS A 473 30.46 -22.60 25.86
N ARG A 474 29.64 -23.08 24.91
CA ARG A 474 29.54 -24.47 24.49
C ARG A 474 29.40 -24.52 22.96
N GLY A 475 30.55 -24.53 22.27
CA GLY A 475 30.57 -24.43 20.80
C GLY A 475 30.07 -23.05 20.32
N ASP A 476 29.06 -23.07 19.46
CA ASP A 476 28.38 -21.88 18.94
C ASP A 476 27.26 -21.39 19.86
N ASP A 477 26.98 -22.12 20.94
CA ASP A 477 25.95 -21.80 21.90
C ASP A 477 26.55 -21.39 23.26
N VAL A 478 25.68 -20.90 24.13
CA VAL A 478 25.99 -20.49 25.50
C VAL A 478 25.01 -21.20 26.43
N GLU A 479 25.57 -22.02 27.32
CA GLU A 479 24.81 -22.67 28.39
C GLU A 479 24.59 -21.68 29.53
N VAL A 480 23.31 -21.37 29.79
CA VAL A 480 22.87 -20.49 30.87
C VAL A 480 22.25 -21.37 31.95
N SER A 481 22.86 -21.34 33.12
CA SER A 481 22.39 -22.07 34.31
C SER A 481 21.79 -21.10 35.32
N PHE A 482 20.84 -21.58 36.12
CA PHE A 482 20.04 -20.73 37.00
C PHE A 482 20.34 -20.93 38.48
N VAL A 483 20.01 -19.92 39.28
CA VAL A 483 20.11 -19.95 40.74
C VAL A 483 18.98 -20.81 41.28
N THR A 484 19.31 -21.72 42.20
CA THR A 484 18.32 -22.48 42.99
C THR A 484 17.51 -21.53 43.86
N THR A 485 16.19 -21.57 43.73
CA THR A 485 15.26 -20.80 44.54
C THR A 485 14.48 -21.71 45.48
N LYS A 486 14.05 -21.18 46.62
CA LYS A 486 13.21 -21.91 47.57
C LYS A 486 11.77 -21.51 47.37
N GLU A 487 10.96 -22.46 46.94
CA GLU A 487 9.54 -22.25 46.70
C GLU A 487 8.72 -23.09 47.67
N LYS A 488 7.59 -22.54 48.13
CA LYS A 488 6.63 -23.29 48.94
C LYS A 488 5.60 -23.90 48.01
N ILE A 489 5.67 -25.22 47.82
CA ILE A 489 4.66 -25.96 47.07
C ILE A 489 3.72 -26.68 48.03
N MET A 490 2.46 -26.84 47.62
CA MET A 490 1.54 -27.69 48.36
C MET A 490 1.97 -29.14 48.18
N SER A 491 2.40 -29.79 49.25
CA SER A 491 2.65 -31.22 49.23
C SER A 491 1.31 -31.96 49.21
N THR A 492 1.24 -33.03 48.44
CA THR A 492 0.10 -33.95 48.41
C THR A 492 0.56 -35.33 48.85
N SER A 493 -0.13 -35.90 49.84
CA SER A 493 0.01 -37.32 50.17
C SER A 493 -1.09 -38.08 49.44
N CYS A 494 -0.69 -38.91 48.50
CA CYS A 494 -1.58 -39.74 47.72
C CYS A 494 -1.61 -41.16 48.28
N THR A 495 -2.81 -41.73 48.43
CA THR A 495 -3.01 -43.11 48.87
C THR A 495 -3.75 -43.86 47.77
N PRO A 496 -3.22 -44.98 47.25
CA PRO A 496 -3.86 -45.72 46.16
C PRO A 496 -5.26 -46.20 46.58
N THR A 497 -6.26 -46.01 45.71
CA THR A 497 -7.64 -46.44 46.01
C THR A 497 -7.96 -47.84 45.47
N ASN A 498 -6.98 -48.55 44.90
CA ASN A 498 -7.15 -49.81 44.16
C ASN A 498 -8.23 -49.77 43.05
N ARG A 499 -8.62 -48.57 42.59
CA ARG A 499 -9.59 -48.40 41.50
C ARG A 499 -8.82 -48.05 40.23
N ILE A 500 -8.92 -48.86 39.19
CA ILE A 500 -8.22 -48.59 37.92
C ILE A 500 -8.84 -47.34 37.27
N MET A 501 -8.01 -46.35 36.98
CA MET A 501 -8.38 -45.14 36.24
C MET A 501 -8.31 -45.40 34.73
N MET A 502 -7.20 -45.98 34.28
CA MET A 502 -6.96 -46.35 32.89
C MET A 502 -5.89 -47.44 32.81
N PHE A 503 -5.73 -48.06 31.66
CA PHE A 503 -4.56 -48.89 31.34
C PHE A 503 -3.60 -48.08 30.46
N ARG A 504 -2.30 -48.17 30.71
CA ARG A 504 -1.25 -47.58 29.85
C ARG A 504 -1.13 -48.38 28.55
N SER A 505 -0.39 -47.84 27.58
CA SER A 505 -0.14 -48.49 26.29
C SER A 505 0.60 -49.83 26.37
N ASP A 506 1.25 -50.11 27.50
CA ASP A 506 1.92 -51.39 27.80
C ASP A 506 1.01 -52.40 28.54
N GLY A 507 -0.26 -52.07 28.75
CA GLY A 507 -1.23 -52.90 29.46
C GLY A 507 -1.19 -52.80 30.99
N ALA A 508 -0.31 -51.99 31.57
CA ALA A 508 -0.27 -51.79 33.02
C ALA A 508 -1.44 -50.91 33.51
N PRO A 509 -2.18 -51.29 34.57
CA PRO A 509 -3.22 -50.44 35.14
C PRO A 509 -2.61 -49.23 35.87
N VAL A 510 -3.17 -48.04 35.64
CA VAL A 510 -2.95 -46.83 36.44
C VAL A 510 -4.12 -46.72 37.42
N TYR A 511 -3.84 -46.66 38.71
CA TYR A 511 -4.87 -46.57 39.75
C TYR A 511 -5.22 -45.11 40.07
N TYR A 512 -6.47 -44.89 40.48
CA TYR A 512 -6.90 -43.68 41.15
C TYR A 512 -6.17 -43.56 42.48
N ASP A 513 -5.66 -42.37 42.74
CA ASP A 513 -5.08 -42.00 44.02
C ASP A 513 -6.01 -41.04 44.76
N ASN A 514 -6.22 -41.31 46.06
CA ASN A 514 -6.86 -40.35 46.95
C ASN A 514 -5.77 -39.45 47.54
N CYS A 515 -5.59 -38.28 46.92
CA CYS A 515 -4.60 -37.29 47.32
C CYS A 515 -5.20 -36.27 48.29
N LYS A 516 -4.54 -36.10 49.43
CA LYS A 516 -4.83 -35.01 50.39
C LYS A 516 -3.67 -34.04 50.46
N ASN A 517 -3.97 -32.75 50.49
CA ASN A 517 -2.98 -31.71 50.73
C ASN A 517 -2.40 -31.88 52.14
N THR A 518 -1.09 -32.01 52.28
CA THR A 518 -0.37 -32.19 53.55
C THR A 518 0.28 -30.92 54.07
N GLY A 519 0.08 -29.80 53.37
CA GLY A 519 0.60 -28.49 53.74
C GLY A 519 1.71 -28.00 52.82
N LEU A 520 2.15 -26.77 53.04
CA LEU A 520 3.21 -26.14 52.25
C LEU A 520 4.58 -26.67 52.69
N VAL A 521 5.30 -27.32 51.78
CA VAL A 521 6.70 -27.71 51.97
C VAL A 521 7.59 -26.78 51.18
N THR A 522 8.75 -26.44 51.74
CA THR A 522 9.76 -25.67 51.00
C THR A 522 10.58 -26.66 50.17
N VAL A 523 10.58 -26.47 48.86
CA VAL A 523 11.39 -27.24 47.93
C VAL A 523 12.41 -26.33 47.26
N ASP A 524 13.60 -26.86 47.04
CA ASP A 524 14.59 -26.23 46.19
C ASP A 524 14.18 -26.46 44.74
N SER A 525 13.85 -25.38 44.03
CA SER A 525 13.50 -25.36 42.62
C SER A 525 14.66 -24.74 41.84
N THR A 526 15.27 -25.51 40.95
CA THR A 526 16.32 -25.03 40.03
C THR A 526 15.83 -25.27 38.62
N PRO A 527 15.51 -24.23 37.85
CA PRO A 527 15.18 -24.40 36.44
C PRO A 527 16.34 -25.07 35.69
N ASP A 528 16.03 -26.00 34.79
CA ASP A 528 17.05 -26.67 34.00
C ASP A 528 17.85 -25.66 33.17
N PRO A 529 19.17 -25.89 32.98
CA PRO A 529 19.97 -25.05 32.11
C PRO A 529 19.39 -24.97 30.70
N ILE A 530 19.54 -23.81 30.08
CA ILE A 530 19.16 -23.57 28.68
C ILE A 530 20.40 -23.34 27.81
N LEU A 531 20.28 -23.65 26.53
CA LEU A 531 21.28 -23.32 25.51
C LEU A 531 20.75 -22.15 24.68
N VAL A 532 21.52 -21.07 24.60
CA VAL A 532 21.18 -19.89 23.80
C VAL A 532 22.24 -19.73 22.73
N ASP A 533 21.86 -19.41 21.49
CA ASP A 533 22.82 -19.06 20.45
C ASP A 533 23.75 -17.93 20.93
N ALA A 534 25.06 -18.05 20.69
CA ALA A 534 26.02 -17.10 21.24
C ALA A 534 25.77 -15.65 20.81
N GLY A 535 25.21 -15.43 19.61
CA GLY A 535 24.83 -14.10 19.13
C GLY A 535 23.62 -13.49 19.85
N LEU A 536 22.74 -14.34 20.40
CA LEU A 536 21.54 -13.94 21.15
C LEU A 536 21.79 -13.88 22.67
N ALA A 537 22.83 -14.56 23.15
CA ALA A 537 23.25 -14.54 24.55
C ALA A 537 24.03 -13.27 24.95
N GLU A 538 24.23 -12.33 24.01
CA GLU A 538 24.92 -11.08 24.27
C GLU A 538 24.24 -10.32 25.43
N GLY A 539 25.05 -9.87 26.40
CA GLY A 539 24.57 -9.15 27.57
C GLY A 539 24.13 -10.02 28.75
N ILE A 540 23.92 -11.34 28.58
CA ILE A 540 23.56 -12.24 29.69
C ILE A 540 24.77 -12.46 30.61
N LYS A 541 24.61 -12.15 31.90
CA LYS A 541 25.67 -12.29 32.93
C LYS A 541 25.12 -12.90 34.23
N PRO A 542 25.98 -13.53 35.05
CA PRO A 542 25.59 -13.97 36.41
C PRO A 542 24.94 -12.85 37.23
N GLY A 543 23.89 -13.18 37.95
CA GLY A 543 23.12 -12.26 38.79
C GLY A 543 21.96 -11.54 38.09
N MET A 544 21.88 -11.60 36.76
CA MET A 544 20.79 -11.02 35.96
C MET A 544 19.54 -11.90 35.98
N VAL A 545 18.38 -11.31 35.70
CA VAL A 545 17.13 -12.06 35.48
C VAL A 545 16.90 -12.21 33.98
N VAL A 546 16.65 -13.43 33.51
CA VAL A 546 16.34 -13.72 32.11
C VAL A 546 14.94 -14.31 32.03
N LYS A 547 14.10 -13.71 31.18
CA LYS A 547 12.89 -14.32 30.64
C LYS A 547 13.22 -14.97 29.31
N PHE A 548 12.76 -16.19 29.08
CA PHE A 548 13.09 -16.97 27.90
C PHE A 548 11.95 -17.88 27.48
N LYS A 549 11.98 -18.29 26.22
CA LYS A 549 11.15 -19.36 25.64
C LYS A 549 12.04 -20.54 25.33
N ALA A 550 11.82 -21.71 25.96
CA ALA A 550 12.68 -22.88 25.80
C ALA A 550 11.96 -24.07 25.14
N ALA A 551 12.65 -24.79 24.26
CA ALA A 551 12.15 -26.03 23.67
C ALA A 551 12.12 -27.18 24.69
N GLU A 552 11.08 -28.03 24.64
CA GLU A 552 11.02 -29.28 25.40
C GLU A 552 11.87 -30.41 24.76
N PRO A 553 12.26 -31.46 25.51
CA PRO A 553 13.23 -31.47 26.61
C PRO A 553 14.67 -31.85 26.17
N ARG A 554 14.92 -32.16 24.88
CA ARG A 554 16.26 -32.55 24.41
C ARG A 554 17.07 -31.32 24.00
N ASN A 555 18.14 -31.02 24.75
CA ASN A 555 19.01 -29.85 24.56
C ASN A 555 18.17 -28.55 24.58
N ARG A 556 17.62 -28.13 25.73
CA ARG A 556 16.69 -26.98 25.90
C ARG A 556 17.22 -25.68 25.27
N TYR A 557 17.13 -25.58 23.94
CA TYR A 557 17.46 -24.39 23.19
C TYR A 557 16.42 -23.35 23.53
N ALA A 558 16.87 -22.15 23.83
CA ALA A 558 16.01 -21.10 24.31
C ALA A 558 16.29 -19.77 23.62
N LEU A 559 15.20 -19.03 23.41
CA LEU A 559 15.22 -17.66 22.98
C LEU A 559 15.10 -16.75 24.22
N PRO A 560 16.12 -15.93 24.54
CA PRO A 560 15.95 -14.88 25.55
C PRO A 560 14.94 -13.84 25.05
N VAL A 561 13.85 -13.66 25.77
CA VAL A 561 12.82 -12.64 25.50
C VAL A 561 13.19 -11.32 26.14
N ALA A 562 13.66 -11.34 27.39
CA ALA A 562 14.09 -10.15 28.11
C ALA A 562 15.20 -10.48 29.11
N VAL A 563 16.21 -9.61 29.20
CA VAL A 563 17.31 -9.74 30.16
C VAL A 563 17.39 -8.46 30.99
N TYR A 564 17.34 -8.61 32.30
CA TYR A 564 17.37 -7.51 33.25
C TYR A 564 18.64 -7.54 34.07
N ALA A 565 19.31 -6.39 34.18
CA ALA A 565 20.50 -6.21 35.00
C ALA A 565 20.21 -6.34 36.50
N ASP A 566 18.96 -6.18 36.91
CA ASP A 566 18.52 -6.20 38.30
C ASP A 566 17.28 -7.08 38.51
N LYS A 567 17.12 -7.59 39.74
CA LYS A 567 15.99 -8.47 40.10
C LYS A 567 14.63 -7.77 40.15
N LYS A 568 14.61 -6.44 40.27
CA LYS A 568 13.37 -5.64 40.25
C LYS A 568 12.88 -5.36 38.83
N LYS A 569 13.63 -5.80 37.80
CA LYS A 569 13.30 -5.65 36.38
C LYS A 569 13.17 -4.18 35.96
N THR A 570 13.98 -3.31 36.56
CA THR A 570 13.96 -1.87 36.28
C THR A 570 14.97 -1.44 35.20
N LYS A 571 15.89 -2.33 34.83
CA LYS A 571 16.94 -2.08 33.84
C LYS A 571 17.08 -3.25 32.87
N LEU A 572 16.30 -3.21 31.79
CA LEU A 572 16.42 -4.12 30.65
C LEU A 572 17.72 -3.83 29.89
N VAL A 573 18.47 -4.88 29.57
CA VAL A 573 19.77 -4.82 28.86
C VAL A 573 19.77 -5.60 27.54
N SER A 574 18.79 -6.47 27.34
CA SER A 574 18.58 -7.18 26.08
C SER A 574 17.10 -7.53 25.92
N TYR A 575 16.58 -7.38 24.71
CA TYR A 575 15.20 -7.72 24.33
C TYR A 575 15.24 -8.61 23.09
N TYR A 576 14.64 -9.80 23.14
CA TYR A 576 14.68 -10.78 22.06
C TYR A 576 16.13 -11.09 21.57
N GLY A 577 17.09 -11.16 22.49
CA GLY A 577 18.52 -11.39 22.17
C GLY A 577 19.26 -10.21 21.53
N LEU A 578 18.63 -9.03 21.48
CA LEU A 578 19.20 -7.80 20.95
C LEU A 578 19.67 -6.94 22.14
N ALA A 579 20.98 -6.94 22.40
CA ALA A 579 21.58 -6.27 23.56
C ALA A 579 21.89 -4.78 23.29
N PHE A 580 21.54 -3.91 24.23
CA PHE A 580 21.70 -2.44 24.14
C PHE A 580 22.89 -1.95 24.97
#